data_AF-A0A803PS34-F1
#
_entry.id   AF-A0A803PS34-F1
#
_cell.length_a   1.000
_cell.length_b   1.000
_cell.length_c   1.000
_cell.angle_alpha   90.00
_cell.angle_beta   90.00
_cell.angle_gamma   90.00
#
_symmetry.space_group_name_H-M   'P 1'
#
loop_
_entity.id
_entity.type
_entity.pdbx_description
1 polymer ?
#
loop_
_entity_poly.entity_id
_entity_poly.type
_entity_poly.pdbx_seq_one_letter_code
_entity_poly.pdbx_strand_id
1 'polypeptide(L)'
;MEVAGAVDSYLVGEDIGKVCDMEEPLEIPIMNDLTMVLGSISQSKATGVVVDFTEPTQVYDNVKQAIAFGMNSVVYVPRIKSDTISALSAFCEKASMVSTG
;
A
#
# COMPACT_ATOMS: atom_id res chain seq x y z
N MET A 1 8.83 11.34 6.75
CA MET A 1 7.89 10.32 6.26
C MET A 1 7.09 9.89 7.47
N GLU A 2 5.77 9.87 7.36
CA GLU A 2 4.85 9.46 8.43
C GLU A 2 3.99 8.29 7.94
N VAL A 3 3.42 7.53 8.87
CA VAL A 3 2.44 6.49 8.55
C VAL A 3 1.11 7.19 8.34
N ALA A 4 0.50 7.02 7.16
CA ALA A 4 -0.79 7.63 6.82
C ALA A 4 -1.97 6.66 6.92
N GLY A 5 -1.69 5.36 7.09
CA GLY A 5 -2.69 4.31 7.19
C GLY A 5 -2.04 2.95 7.47
N ALA A 6 -2.82 2.04 8.05
CA ALA A 6 -2.43 0.65 8.29
C ALA A 6 -3.51 -0.28 7.75
N VAL A 7 -3.11 -1.33 7.04
CA VAL A 7 -4.03 -2.29 6.42
C VAL A 7 -3.64 -3.71 6.80
N ASP A 8 -4.55 -4.42 7.45
CA ASP A 8 -4.43 -5.85 7.74
C ASP A 8 -5.83 -6.48 7.91
N SER A 9 -5.90 -7.79 7.75
CA SER A 9 -7.08 -8.60 8.07
C SER A 9 -7.18 -8.95 9.57
N TYR A 10 -6.08 -8.84 10.31
CA TYR A 10 -6.02 -9.09 11.76
C TYR A 10 -6.06 -7.77 12.54
N LEU A 11 -6.64 -7.82 13.74
CA LEU A 11 -6.68 -6.68 14.69
C LEU A 11 -7.34 -5.41 14.12
N VAL A 12 -8.30 -5.56 13.19
CA VAL A 12 -9.04 -4.45 12.58
C VAL A 12 -9.68 -3.57 13.65
N GLY A 13 -9.46 -2.26 13.55
CA GLY A 13 -9.94 -1.25 14.49
C GLY A 13 -8.97 -0.93 15.64
N GLU A 14 -7.97 -1.77 15.89
CA GLU A 14 -6.91 -1.47 16.87
C GLU A 14 -5.96 -0.40 16.34
N ASP A 15 -5.34 0.36 17.25
CA ASP A 15 -4.33 1.35 16.90
C ASP A 15 -2.99 0.68 16.54
N ILE A 16 -2.46 0.95 15.35
CA ILE A 16 -1.23 0.31 14.87
C ILE A 16 0.01 0.69 15.72
N GLY A 17 0.05 1.89 16.28
CA GLY A 17 1.14 2.31 17.17
C GLY A 17 1.22 1.44 18.41
N LYS A 18 0.07 1.19 19.05
CA LYS A 18 -0.05 0.28 20.20
C LYS A 18 0.27 -1.17 19.82
N VAL A 19 -0.22 -1.66 18.68
CA VAL A 19 0.05 -3.04 18.23
C VAL A 19 1.55 -3.26 17.98
N CYS A 20 2.27 -2.22 17.58
CA CYS A 20 3.72 -2.25 17.37
C CYS A 20 4.54 -1.87 18.62
N ASP A 21 3.94 -1.84 19.82
CA ASP A 21 4.60 -1.47 21.08
C ASP A 21 5.35 -0.12 21.03
N MET A 22 4.82 0.86 20.28
CA MET A 22 5.35 2.22 20.27
C MET A 22 5.06 2.93 21.60
N GLU A 23 5.90 3.90 21.96
CA GLU A 23 5.76 4.67 23.20
C GLU A 23 4.43 5.44 23.26
N GLU A 24 4.00 6.00 22.14
CA GLU A 24 2.73 6.73 22.00
C GLU A 24 1.86 6.11 20.89
N PRO A 25 0.51 6.12 21.04
CA PRO A 25 -0.41 5.70 19.99
C PRO A 25 -0.25 6.54 18.72
N LEU A 26 -0.42 5.92 17.56
CA LEU A 26 -0.38 6.66 16.29
C LEU A 26 -1.73 7.29 15.93
N GLU A 27 -2.80 6.88 16.60
CA GLU A 27 -4.19 7.23 16.30
C GLU A 27 -4.62 6.78 14.89
N ILE A 28 -4.03 5.69 14.42
CA ILE A 28 -4.28 5.10 13.09
C ILE A 28 -4.87 3.71 13.30
N PRO A 29 -6.18 3.52 13.06
CA PRO A 29 -6.79 2.21 13.16
C PRO A 29 -6.31 1.31 12.03
N ILE A 30 -6.12 0.03 12.32
CA ILE A 30 -5.92 -1.00 11.30
C ILE A 30 -7.22 -1.17 10.53
N MET A 31 -7.18 -0.97 9.21
CA MET A 31 -8.32 -1.14 8.31
C MET A 31 -8.16 -2.44 7.51
N ASN A 32 -9.26 -3.06 7.09
CA ASN A 32 -9.23 -4.26 6.24
C ASN A 32 -9.54 -3.97 4.76
N ASP A 33 -9.67 -2.70 4.39
CA ASP A 33 -9.96 -2.25 3.03
C ASP A 33 -8.87 -1.29 2.56
N LEU A 34 -7.97 -1.81 1.73
CA LEU A 34 -6.89 -1.04 1.11
C LEU A 34 -7.43 0.10 0.25
N THR A 35 -8.51 -0.12 -0.51
CA THR A 35 -9.10 0.89 -1.40
C THR A 35 -9.65 2.06 -0.60
N MET A 36 -10.28 1.79 0.55
CA MET A 36 -10.77 2.84 1.45
C MET A 36 -9.63 3.70 1.99
N VAL A 37 -8.54 3.09 2.46
CA VAL A 37 -7.37 3.81 2.98
C VAL A 37 -6.66 4.62 1.89
N LEU A 38 -6.46 4.04 0.71
CA LEU A 38 -5.84 4.76 -0.41
C LEU A 38 -6.70 5.93 -0.87
N GLY A 39 -8.02 5.75 -0.93
CA GLY A 39 -8.97 6.78 -1.34
C GLY A 39 -9.06 7.96 -0.36
N SER A 40 -8.82 7.74 0.94
CA SER A 40 -8.72 8.84 1.91
C SER A 40 -7.40 9.59 1.77
N ILE A 41 -6.28 8.88 1.58
CA ILE A 41 -4.94 9.47 1.43
C ILE A 41 -4.82 10.24 0.11
N SER A 42 -5.38 9.74 -0.98
CA SER A 42 -5.29 10.36 -2.31
C SER A 42 -6.03 11.71 -2.41
N GLN A 43 -6.89 12.04 -1.44
CA GLN A 43 -7.51 13.37 -1.35
C GLN A 43 -6.55 14.42 -0.78
N SER A 44 -5.50 13.99 -0.09
CA SER A 44 -4.44 14.89 0.36
C SER A 44 -3.56 15.30 -0.83
N LYS A 45 -2.89 16.45 -0.72
CA LYS A 45 -1.88 16.88 -1.71
C LYS A 45 -0.53 16.19 -1.53
N ALA A 46 -0.41 15.28 -0.55
CA ALA A 46 0.84 14.62 -0.24
C ALA A 46 1.06 13.41 -1.16
N THR A 47 2.32 13.19 -1.54
CA THR A 47 2.71 11.96 -2.24
C THR A 47 2.78 10.81 -1.24
N GLY A 48 2.01 9.76 -1.46
CA GLY A 48 2.02 8.54 -0.65
C GLY A 48 2.81 7.40 -1.30
N VAL A 49 3.28 6.49 -0.45
CA VAL A 49 3.92 5.23 -0.85
C VAL A 49 3.25 4.10 -0.09
N VAL A 50 2.80 3.08 -0.81
CA VAL A 50 2.32 1.83 -0.21
C VAL A 50 3.51 0.93 0.06
N VAL A 51 3.61 0.43 1.29
CA VAL A 51 4.66 -0.51 1.68
C VAL A 51 3.99 -1.86 1.93
N ASP A 52 4.25 -2.83 1.05
CA ASP A 52 3.56 -4.13 1.02
C ASP A 52 4.52 -5.28 1.36
N PHE A 53 4.27 -5.88 2.53
CA PHE A 53 4.93 -7.09 3.05
C PHE A 53 3.91 -8.22 3.26
N THR A 54 3.01 -8.43 2.30
CA THR A 54 1.96 -9.45 2.40
C THR A 54 2.39 -10.79 1.76
N GLU A 55 1.50 -11.42 0.99
CA GLU A 55 1.68 -12.73 0.38
C GLU A 55 1.77 -12.61 -1.15
N PRO A 56 2.47 -13.54 -1.85
CA PRO A 56 2.65 -13.49 -3.30
C PRO A 56 1.36 -13.42 -4.12
N THR A 57 0.25 -13.90 -3.55
CA THR A 57 -1.06 -13.93 -4.20
C THR A 57 -1.77 -12.59 -4.17
N GLN A 58 -1.45 -11.70 -3.24
CA GLN A 58 -2.15 -10.42 -3.05
C GLN A 58 -1.40 -9.24 -3.65
N VAL A 59 -0.07 -9.31 -3.65
CA VAL A 59 0.81 -8.21 -4.04
C VAL A 59 0.50 -7.60 -5.41
N TYR A 60 0.11 -8.43 -6.39
CA TYR A 60 -0.21 -7.96 -7.73
C TYR A 60 -1.42 -7.02 -7.73
N ASP A 61 -2.47 -7.40 -7.00
CA ASP A 61 -3.70 -6.62 -6.93
C ASP A 61 -3.53 -5.39 -6.04
N ASN A 62 -2.77 -5.50 -4.94
CA ASN A 62 -2.44 -4.37 -4.07
C ASN A 62 -1.69 -3.25 -4.83
N VAL A 63 -0.66 -3.61 -5.61
CA VAL A 63 0.09 -2.63 -6.41
C VAL A 63 -0.79 -1.99 -7.48
N LYS A 64 -1.68 -2.76 -8.12
CA LYS A 64 -2.63 -2.20 -9.10
C LYS A 64 -3.59 -1.20 -8.46
N GLN A 65 -4.08 -1.48 -7.25
CA GLN A 65 -4.91 -0.54 -6.50
C GLN A 65 -4.11 0.72 -6.14
N ALA A 66 -2.91 0.58 -5.58
CA ALA A 66 -2.03 1.72 -5.25
C ALA A 66 -1.83 2.66 -6.45
N ILE A 67 -1.49 2.10 -7.61
CA ILE A 67 -1.29 2.85 -8.86
C ILE A 67 -2.59 3.56 -9.30
N ALA A 68 -3.75 2.92 -9.16
CA ALA A 68 -5.03 3.54 -9.53
C ALA A 68 -5.35 4.79 -8.68
N PHE A 69 -4.80 4.88 -7.46
CA PHE A 69 -4.87 6.05 -6.59
C PHE A 69 -3.67 7.00 -6.72
N GLY A 70 -2.80 6.79 -7.72
CA GLY A 70 -1.62 7.61 -7.97
C GLY A 70 -0.47 7.40 -6.97
N MET A 71 -0.46 6.27 -6.26
CA MET A 71 0.54 5.95 -5.24
C MET A 71 1.61 5.01 -5.80
N ASN A 72 2.86 5.26 -5.41
CA ASN A 72 3.97 4.33 -5.67
C ASN A 72 3.96 3.18 -4.65
N SER A 73 4.61 2.06 -4.97
CA SER A 73 4.68 0.89 -4.09
C SER A 73 6.12 0.45 -3.84
N VAL A 74 6.43 0.11 -2.58
CA VAL A 74 7.63 -0.61 -2.15
C VAL A 74 7.18 -1.98 -1.68
N VAL A 75 7.67 -3.02 -2.34
CA VAL A 75 7.16 -4.38 -2.17
C VAL A 75 8.28 -5.31 -1.77
N TYR A 76 8.06 -6.10 -0.72
CA TYR A 76 8.89 -7.25 -0.42
C TYR A 76 8.01 -8.46 -0.13
N VAL A 77 8.07 -9.44 -1.03
CA VAL A 77 7.31 -10.67 -0.91
C VAL A 77 8.18 -11.86 -1.29
N PRO A 78 8.57 -12.71 -0.32
CA PRO A 78 9.40 -13.88 -0.60
C PRO A 78 8.75 -14.81 -1.63
N ARG A 79 9.56 -15.38 -2.53
CA ARG A 79 9.12 -16.34 -3.57
C ARG A 79 8.07 -15.78 -4.55
N ILE A 80 8.03 -14.45 -4.75
CA ILE A 80 7.27 -13.85 -5.85
C ILE A 80 7.76 -14.44 -7.19
N LYS A 81 6.83 -14.77 -8.09
CA LYS A 81 7.15 -15.35 -9.39
C LYS A 81 7.73 -14.27 -10.32
N SER A 82 8.71 -14.64 -11.14
CA SER A 82 9.30 -13.73 -12.13
C SER A 82 8.25 -13.15 -13.07
N ASP A 83 7.26 -13.95 -13.50
CA ASP A 83 6.17 -13.49 -14.36
C ASP A 83 5.34 -12.37 -13.71
N THR A 84 5.12 -12.46 -12.39
CA THR A 84 4.43 -11.42 -11.61
C THR A 84 5.24 -10.14 -11.59
N ILE A 85 6.57 -10.22 -11.39
CA ILE A 85 7.47 -9.06 -11.44
C ILE A 85 7.40 -8.42 -12.84
N SER A 86 7.55 -9.21 -13.90
CA SER A 86 7.51 -8.70 -15.28
C SER A 86 6.17 -8.04 -15.61
N ALA A 87 5.05 -8.63 -15.18
CA ALA A 87 3.72 -8.05 -15.36
C ALA A 87 3.56 -6.73 -14.59
N LEU A 88 4.05 -6.65 -13.34
CA LEU A 88 4.05 -5.42 -12.56
C LEU A 88 4.93 -4.34 -13.19
N SER A 89 6.15 -4.66 -13.62
CA SER A 89 7.03 -3.70 -14.29
C SER A 89 6.37 -3.08 -15.53
N ALA A 90 5.80 -3.91 -16.40
CA ALA A 90 5.09 -3.43 -17.59
C ALA A 90 3.84 -2.59 -17.26
N PHE A 91 3.18 -2.87 -16.14
CA PHE A 91 2.05 -2.09 -15.67
C PHE A 91 2.49 -0.72 -15.10
N CYS A 92 3.55 -0.70 -14.29
CA CYS A 92 4.13 0.52 -13.73
C CYS A 92 4.66 1.47 -14.82
N GLU A 93 5.33 0.94 -15.84
CA GLU A 93 5.81 1.75 -16.99
C GLU A 93 4.66 2.49 -17.68
N LYS A 94 3.55 1.78 -17.96
CA LYS A 94 2.36 2.39 -18.56
C LYS A 94 1.76 3.47 -17.67
N ALA A 95 1.68 3.23 -16.35
CA ALA A 95 1.15 4.20 -15.41
C ALA A 95 2.02 5.47 -15.32
N SER A 96 3.35 5.33 -15.37
CA SER A 96 4.26 6.48 -15.34
C SER A 96 4.13 7.40 -16.56
N MET A 97 3.82 6.86 -17.74
CA MET A 97 3.61 7.67 -18.96
C MET A 97 2.40 8.59 -18.85
N VAL A 98 1.36 8.17 -18.11
CA VAL A 98 0.14 8.96 -17.90
C VAL A 98 0.37 10.08 -16.89
N SER A 99 1.26 9.89 -15.91
CA SER A 99 1.57 10.90 -14.88
C SER A 99 2.44 12.06 -15.38
N THR A 100 3.09 11.93 -16.54
CA THR A 100 3.97 12.95 -17.13
C THR A 100 3.30 13.78 -18.23
N GLY A 101 1.99 13.60 -18.46
CA GLY A 101 1.20 14.31 -19.46
C GLY A 101 0.50 15.55 -18.94
#